data_AF-A0A961JLJ4-F1
#
_entry.id   AF-A0A961JLJ4-F1
#
_cell.length_a   1.000
_cell.length_b   1.000
_cell.length_c   1.000
_cell.angle_alpha   90.00
_cell.angle_beta   90.00
_cell.angle_gamma   90.00
#
_symmetry.space_group_name_H-M   'P 1'
#
loop_
_entity.id
_entity.type
_entity.pdbx_description
1 polymer ?
#
loop_
_entity_poly.entity_id
_entity_poly.type
_entity_poly.pdbx_seq_one_letter_code
_entity_poly.pdbx_strand_id
1 'polypeptide(L)'
;MVEKRGAGLWFTHLGLCLGVLVIFFPIWLAFVASTVTQPEIVSPPMPLLPGDQFVENYRKALVSGINAPVALMLLNSAVMAVGIALGKIVISLLSAFAIVYFRFPGRKLFFWLIFLTLMLPVEVR
;
A
#
# COMPACT_ATOMS: atom_id res chain seq x y z
N MET A 1 -38.55 -5.68 3.51
CA MET A 1 -38.34 -7.14 3.69
C MET A 1 -37.11 -7.33 4.56
N VAL A 2 -37.30 -7.52 5.88
CA VAL A 2 -36.21 -7.89 6.79
C VAL A 2 -36.10 -9.40 6.73
N GLU A 3 -35.22 -9.89 5.86
CA GLU A 3 -34.97 -11.31 5.71
C GLU A 3 -34.39 -11.84 7.03
N LYS A 4 -35.04 -12.83 7.65
CA LYS A 4 -34.55 -13.49 8.86
C LYS A 4 -33.29 -14.27 8.50
N ARG A 5 -32.15 -13.59 8.45
CA ARG A 5 -30.87 -14.21 8.17
C ARG A 5 -30.43 -14.99 9.41
N GLY A 6 -30.64 -16.31 9.39
CA GLY A 6 -30.31 -17.22 10.49
C GLY A 6 -28.81 -17.43 10.69
N ALA A 7 -28.42 -18.63 11.16
CA ALA A 7 -27.03 -19.02 11.44
C ALA A 7 -26.03 -18.76 10.30
N GLY A 8 -26.50 -18.65 9.05
CA GLY A 8 -25.69 -18.30 7.89
C GLY A 8 -24.92 -16.98 8.04
N LEU A 9 -25.48 -15.95 8.70
CA LEU A 9 -24.74 -14.71 8.96
C LEU A 9 -23.55 -14.93 9.89
N TRP A 10 -23.74 -15.72 10.95
CA TRP A 10 -22.69 -16.04 11.91
C TRP A 10 -21.55 -16.81 11.24
N PHE A 11 -21.88 -17.76 10.35
CA PHE A 11 -20.87 -18.44 9.55
C PHE A 11 -20.14 -17.50 8.58
N THR A 12 -20.83 -16.55 7.95
CA THR A 12 -20.18 -15.54 7.10
C THR A 12 -19.23 -14.64 7.92
N HIS A 13 -19.66 -14.17 9.08
CA HIS A 13 -18.81 -13.33 9.94
C HIS A 13 -17.62 -14.09 10.49
N LEU A 14 -17.81 -15.36 10.90
CA LEU A 14 -16.72 -16.22 11.34
C LEU A 14 -15.71 -16.45 10.22
N GLY A 15 -16.17 -16.72 9.00
CA GLY A 15 -15.31 -16.84 7.82
C GLY A 15 -14.52 -15.56 7.51
N LEU A 16 -15.17 -14.39 7.57
CA LEU A 16 -14.50 -13.10 7.39
C LEU A 16 -13.48 -12.82 8.50
N CYS A 17 -13.83 -13.07 9.76
CA CYS A 17 -12.92 -12.91 10.89
C CYS A 17 -11.69 -13.82 10.76
N LEU A 18 -11.88 -15.08 10.37
CA LEU A 18 -10.78 -16.01 10.16
C LEU A 18 -9.89 -15.58 8.99
N GLY A 19 -10.49 -15.13 7.89
CA GLY A 19 -9.74 -14.56 6.75
C GLY A 19 -8.91 -13.34 7.13
N VAL A 20 -9.48 -12.42 7.91
CA VAL A 20 -8.76 -11.25 8.43
C VAL A 20 -7.61 -11.68 9.33
N LEU A 21 -7.82 -12.63 10.25
CA LEU A 21 -6.76 -13.11 11.14
C LEU A 21 -5.58 -13.70 10.37
N VAL A 22 -5.84 -14.50 9.34
CA VAL A 22 -4.77 -15.11 8.52
C VAL A 22 -3.99 -14.06 7.73
N ILE A 23 -4.67 -13.09 7.12
CA ILE A 23 -4.01 -12.01 6.35
C ILE A 23 -3.26 -11.03 7.27
N PHE A 24 -3.80 -10.77 8.46
CA PHE A 24 -3.24 -9.83 9.42
C PHE A 24 -2.08 -10.43 10.21
N PHE A 25 -2.01 -11.75 10.40
CA PHE A 25 -0.94 -12.42 11.13
C PHE A 25 0.49 -12.00 10.72
N PRO A 26 0.88 -11.97 9.43
CA PRO A 26 2.21 -11.48 9.05
C PRO A 26 2.45 -10.00 9.38
N ILE A 27 1.40 -9.17 9.32
CA ILE A 27 1.47 -7.76 9.71
C ILE A 27 1.69 -7.63 11.22
N TRP A 28 1.02 -8.46 12.01
CA TRP A 28 1.23 -8.54 13.45
C TRP A 28 2.67 -8.93 13.80
N LEU A 29 3.22 -9.94 13.12
CA LEU A 29 4.63 -10.33 13.34
C LEU A 29 5.60 -9.22 12.97
N ALA A 30 5.38 -8.51 11.86
CA ALA A 30 6.20 -7.36 11.49
C ALA A 30 6.12 -6.23 12.54
N PHE A 31 4.94 -6.01 13.13
CA PHE A 31 4.75 -5.07 14.22
C PHE A 31 5.49 -5.51 15.49
N VAL A 32 5.35 -6.76 15.91
CA VAL A 32 6.08 -7.28 17.08
C VAL A 32 7.59 -7.19 16.85
N ALA A 33 8.06 -7.55 15.65
CA ALA A 33 9.47 -7.43 15.27
C ALA A 33 10.01 -5.99 15.37
N SER A 34 9.17 -4.96 15.16
CA SER A 34 9.59 -3.57 15.31
C SER A 34 9.76 -3.13 16.78
N THR A 35 9.20 -3.90 17.73
CA THR A 35 9.18 -3.57 19.17
C THR A 35 10.26 -4.27 19.99
N VAL A 36 10.95 -5.26 19.41
CA VAL A 36 11.93 -6.12 20.09
C VAL A 36 13.37 -5.78 19.71
N THR A 37 14.34 -6.34 20.43
CA THR A 37 15.76 -6.08 20.12
C THR A 37 16.22 -6.87 18.88
N GLN A 38 17.20 -6.33 18.16
CA GLN A 38 17.80 -6.99 16.98
C GLN A 38 18.27 -8.45 17.22
N PRO A 39 18.95 -8.79 18.34
CA PRO A 39 19.31 -10.17 18.66
C PRO A 39 18.12 -11.10 18.96
N GLU A 40 17.00 -10.58 19.46
CA GLU A 40 15.77 -11.36 19.71
C GLU A 40 15.00 -11.68 18.42
N ILE A 41 15.17 -10.88 17.37
CA ILE A 41 14.56 -11.17 16.04
C ILE A 41 15.24 -12.37 15.37
N VAL A 42 16.57 -12.50 15.54
CA VAL A 42 17.38 -13.52 14.86
C VAL A 42 17.56 -14.80 15.68
N SER A 43 17.18 -14.79 16.96
CA SER A 43 17.25 -15.97 17.84
C SER A 43 15.88 -16.66 17.92
N PRO A 44 15.75 -17.93 17.50
CA PRO A 44 14.51 -18.68 17.71
C PRO A 44 14.27 -18.93 19.21
N PRO A 45 13.04 -18.80 19.75
CA PRO A 45 11.78 -18.53 19.07
C PRO A 45 11.47 -17.04 18.86
N MET A 46 10.87 -16.69 17.71
CA MET A 46 10.43 -15.32 17.44
C MET A 46 9.34 -14.92 18.46
N PRO A 47 9.50 -13.79 19.17
CA PRO A 47 8.50 -13.32 20.12
C PRO A 47 7.19 -13.00 19.38
N LEU A 48 6.07 -13.46 19.95
CA LEU A 48 4.71 -13.18 19.44
C LEU A 48 4.05 -11.99 20.15
N LEU A 49 4.69 -11.50 21.21
CA LEU A 49 4.25 -10.38 22.04
C LEU A 49 5.21 -9.21 21.88
N PRO A 50 4.71 -7.96 21.93
CA PRO A 50 5.54 -6.78 21.79
C PRO A 50 6.56 -6.67 22.94
N GLY A 51 7.78 -6.25 22.60
CA GLY A 51 8.88 -6.00 23.52
C GLY A 51 8.84 -4.63 24.19
N ASP A 52 9.87 -4.36 25.00
CA ASP A 52 10.07 -3.12 25.76
C ASP A 52 10.74 -1.99 24.96
N GLN A 53 11.28 -2.29 23.77
CA GLN A 53 12.08 -1.35 22.96
C GLN A 53 11.27 -0.52 21.96
N PHE A 54 9.93 -0.49 22.08
CA PHE A 54 9.07 0.22 21.14
C PHE A 54 9.47 1.68 20.91
N VAL A 55 9.61 2.48 21.98
CA VAL A 55 9.88 3.92 21.86
C VAL A 55 11.27 4.19 21.29
N GLU A 56 12.27 3.43 21.73
CA GLU A 56 13.66 3.61 21.30
C GLU A 56 13.84 3.20 19.83
N ASN A 57 13.27 2.07 19.42
CA ASN A 57 13.32 1.60 18.04
C ASN A 57 12.68 2.60 17.06
N TYR A 58 11.50 3.13 17.41
CA TYR A 58 10.82 4.12 16.56
C TYR A 58 11.59 5.43 16.51
N ARG A 59 12.08 5.94 17.64
CA ARG A 59 12.88 7.18 17.67
C ARG A 59 14.15 7.04 16.84
N LYS A 60 14.86 5.92 17.01
CA LYS A 60 16.10 5.61 16.28
C LYS A 60 15.83 5.44 14.79
N ALA A 61 14.74 4.80 14.40
CA ALA A 61 14.33 4.67 13.01
C ALA A 61 13.99 6.03 12.37
N LEU A 62 13.21 6.88 13.05
CA LEU A 62 12.79 8.17 12.51
C LEU A 62 13.96 9.16 12.36
N VAL A 63 14.84 9.24 13.36
CA VAL A 63 15.86 10.30 13.46
C VAL A 63 17.24 9.84 12.98
N SER A 64 17.62 8.60 13.27
CA SER A 64 19.00 8.12 13.15
C SER A 64 19.12 6.84 12.34
N GLY A 65 18.17 6.58 11.42
CA GLY A 65 18.11 5.37 10.62
C GLY A 65 19.46 4.97 10.00
N ILE A 66 19.64 3.67 9.76
CA ILE A 66 20.92 3.00 9.45
C ILE A 66 21.75 3.70 8.34
N ASN A 67 21.10 4.38 7.37
CA ASN A 67 21.76 5.12 6.29
C ASN A 67 21.25 6.56 6.11
N ALA A 68 19.99 6.83 6.45
CA ALA A 68 19.35 8.14 6.40
C ALA A 68 18.15 8.17 7.36
N PRO A 69 17.72 9.35 7.84
CA PRO A 69 16.51 9.49 8.64
C PRO A 69 15.29 9.00 7.85
N VAL A 70 14.59 7.97 8.35
CA VAL A 70 13.41 7.41 7.68
C VAL A 70 12.33 8.47 7.51
N ALA A 71 12.24 9.45 8.41
CA ALA A 71 11.32 10.58 8.28
C ALA A 71 11.53 11.37 6.97
N LEU A 72 12.78 11.59 6.55
CA LEU A 72 13.08 12.27 5.28
C LEU A 72 12.76 11.39 4.08
N MET A 73 13.02 10.09 4.16
CA MET A 73 12.67 9.14 3.11
C MET A 73 11.15 9.06 2.91
N LEU A 74 10.39 9.06 4.01
CA LEU A 74 8.92 9.10 4.00
C LEU A 74 8.43 10.42 3.40
N LEU A 75 9.02 11.56 3.79
CA LEU A 75 8.64 12.86 3.23
C LEU A 75 8.89 12.93 1.73
N ASN A 76 10.07 12.51 1.27
CA ASN A 76 10.40 12.48 -0.16
C ASN A 76 9.44 11.58 -0.93
N SER A 77 9.14 10.38 -0.39
CA SER A 77 8.19 9.45 -0.99
C SER A 77 6.78 10.01 -1.02
N ALA A 78 6.35 10.71 0.03
CA ALA A 78 5.04 11.34 0.11
C ALA A 78 4.91 12.47 -0.92
N VAL A 79 5.91 13.36 -1.03
CA VAL A 79 5.93 14.44 -2.02
C VAL A 79 5.89 13.86 -3.44
N MET A 80 6.72 12.85 -3.72
CA MET A 80 6.74 12.16 -5.01
C MET A 80 5.40 11.48 -5.32
N ALA A 81 4.85 10.72 -4.36
CA ALA A 81 3.60 9.99 -4.55
C ALA A 81 2.43 10.95 -4.81
N VAL A 82 2.30 12.01 -4.01
CA VAL A 82 1.24 13.02 -4.18
C VAL A 82 1.44 13.79 -5.50
N GLY A 83 2.67 14.23 -5.80
CA GLY A 83 2.97 14.94 -7.04
C GLY A 83 2.67 14.12 -8.29
N ILE A 84 3.10 12.85 -8.31
CA ILE A 84 2.83 11.93 -9.42
C ILE A 84 1.34 11.61 -9.51
N ALA A 85 0.66 11.36 -8.39
CA ALA A 85 -0.77 11.05 -8.39
C ALA A 85 -1.58 12.21 -8.95
N LEU A 86 -1.37 13.43 -8.44
CA LEU A 86 -2.07 14.63 -8.92
C LEU A 86 -1.73 14.92 -10.39
N GLY A 87 -0.46 14.85 -10.78
CA GLY A 87 -0.04 15.06 -12.16
C GLY A 87 -0.71 14.06 -13.11
N LYS A 88 -0.70 12.77 -12.77
CA LYS A 88 -1.36 11.71 -13.56
C LYS A 88 -2.86 11.93 -13.66
N ILE A 89 -3.53 12.30 -12.56
CA ILE A 89 -4.97 12.56 -12.56
C ILE A 89 -5.31 13.75 -13.47
N VAL A 90 -4.61 14.87 -13.34
CA VAL A 90 -4.86 16.07 -14.16
C VAL A 90 -4.67 15.77 -15.64
N ILE A 91 -3.53 15.15 -16.02
CA ILE A 91 -3.24 14.81 -17.41
C ILE A 91 -4.25 13.78 -17.96
N SER A 92 -4.60 12.78 -17.16
CA SER A 92 -5.56 11.73 -17.54
C SER A 92 -6.95 12.31 -17.77
N LEU A 93 -7.44 13.17 -16.88
CA LEU A 93 -8.75 13.82 -17.01
C LEU A 93 -8.82 14.73 -18.25
N LEU A 94 -7.81 15.58 -18.47
CA LEU A 94 -7.76 16.46 -19.63
C LEU A 94 -7.70 15.66 -20.94
N SER A 95 -6.89 14.59 -20.97
CA SER A 95 -6.76 13.73 -22.16
C SER A 95 -8.05 12.97 -22.45
N ALA A 96 -8.70 12.40 -21.42
CA ALA A 96 -9.98 11.72 -21.56
C ALA A 96 -11.07 12.67 -22.07
N PHE A 97 -11.15 13.88 -21.50
CA PHE A 97 -12.10 14.91 -21.93
C PHE A 97 -11.88 15.31 -23.40
N ALA A 98 -10.63 15.56 -23.80
CA ALA A 98 -10.28 15.91 -25.17
C ALA A 98 -10.70 14.83 -26.17
N ILE A 99 -10.40 13.56 -25.88
CA ILE A 99 -10.72 12.43 -26.76
C ILE A 99 -12.22 12.17 -26.84
N VAL A 100 -12.98 12.28 -25.74
CA VAL A 100 -14.40 11.97 -25.74
C VAL A 100 -15.21 13.07 -26.44
N TYR A 101 -14.98 14.35 -26.10
CA TYR A 101 -15.87 15.44 -26.54
C TYR A 101 -15.44 16.12 -27.84
N PHE A 102 -14.15 16.24 -28.16
CA PHE A 102 -13.70 17.02 -29.34
C PHE A 102 -13.45 16.16 -30.58
N ARG A 103 -13.99 16.57 -31.73
CA ARG A 103 -13.75 15.92 -33.02
C ARG A 103 -12.55 16.51 -33.77
N PHE A 104 -11.34 16.05 -33.44
CA PHE A 104 -10.10 16.46 -34.10
C PHE A 104 -9.47 15.35 -34.98
N PRO A 105 -8.77 15.70 -36.08
CA PRO A 105 -8.06 14.74 -36.91
C PRO A 105 -6.90 14.12 -36.12
N GLY A 106 -6.84 12.77 -36.07
CA GLY A 106 -5.81 12.04 -35.31
C GLY A 106 -6.26 11.46 -33.96
N ARG A 107 -7.50 11.71 -33.51
CA ARG A 107 -8.04 11.18 -32.23
C ARG A 107 -7.81 9.68 -32.02
N LYS A 108 -8.03 8.85 -33.06
CA LYS A 108 -7.85 7.39 -32.96
C LYS A 108 -6.38 7.00 -32.70
N LEU A 109 -5.42 7.73 -33.28
CA LEU A 109 -3.99 7.47 -33.07
C LEU A 109 -3.59 7.72 -31.61
N PHE A 110 -3.97 8.88 -31.06
CA PHE A 110 -3.67 9.21 -29.65
C PHE A 110 -4.35 8.25 -28.67
N PHE A 111 -5.59 7.83 -28.95
CA PHE A 111 -6.27 6.82 -28.13
C PHE A 111 -5.50 5.49 -28.11
N TRP A 112 -5.07 5.00 -29.28
CA TRP A 112 -4.29 3.76 -29.36
C TRP A 112 -2.92 3.87 -28.72
N LEU A 113 -2.23 5.01 -28.84
CA LEU A 113 -0.94 5.25 -28.18
C LEU A 113 -1.05 5.16 -26.65
N ILE A 114 -2.09 5.77 -26.05
CA ILE A 114 -2.33 5.69 -24.60
C ILE A 114 -2.61 4.24 -24.19
N PHE A 115 -3.38 3.50 -24.97
CA PHE A 115 -3.68 2.11 -24.64
C PHE A 115 -2.43 1.22 -24.74
N LEU A 116 -1.61 1.42 -25.75
CA LEU A 116 -0.37 0.68 -25.96
C LEU A 116 0.60 0.87 -24.78
N THR A 117 0.72 2.08 -24.24
CA THR A 117 1.59 2.33 -23.06
C THR A 117 1.08 1.68 -21.77
N LEU A 118 -0.23 1.40 -21.66
CA LEU A 118 -0.80 0.65 -20.54
C LEU A 118 -0.60 -0.87 -20.69
N MET A 119 -0.57 -1.37 -21.92
CA MET A 119 -0.36 -2.79 -22.21
C MET A 119 1.11 -3.20 -22.21
N LEU A 120 2.02 -2.25 -22.41
CA LEU A 120 3.45 -2.54 -22.46
C LEU A 120 3.92 -2.89 -21.04
N PRO A 121 4.33 -4.15 -20.79
CA PRO A 121 4.89 -4.51 -19.50
C PRO A 121 6.27 -3.87 -19.41
N VAL A 122 6.37 -2.74 -18.72
CA VAL A 122 7.67 -2.14 -18.44
C VAL A 122 8.28 -2.92 -17.29
N GLU A 123 9.39 -3.60 -17.55
CA GLU A 123 10.16 -4.33 -16.55
C GLU A 123 10.68 -3.32 -15.51
N VAL A 124 10.09 -3.32 -14.32
CA VAL A 124 10.58 -2.54 -13.18
C VAL A 124 11.78 -3.31 -12.61
N ARG A 125 12.98 -2.80 -12.87
CA ARG A 125 14.22 -3.18 -12.19
C ARG A 125 14.58 -2.11 -11.17
#